data_AF-A0A533ZVS3-F1
#
_entry.id   AF-A0A533ZVS3-F1
#
_cell.length_a   1.000
_cell.length_b   1.000
_cell.length_c   1.000
_cell.angle_alpha   90.00
_cell.angle_beta   90.00
_cell.angle_gamma   90.00
#
_symmetry.space_group_name_H-M   'P 1'
#
loop_
_entity.id
_entity.type
_entity.pdbx_description
1 polymer ?
#
loop_
_entity_poly.entity_id
_entity_poly.type
_entity_poly.pdbx_seq_one_letter_code
_entity_poly.pdbx_strand_id
1 'polypeptide(L)'
;MTACRVVVVKDTAALAHAAAELFVKLAAQTASARRPFHVLLAGGRTPKALYALLASGAYRSRVDWDRVAFFFGDERAVPPDHPQSNYRMANEVLFRPLG
;
A
#
# COMPACT_ATOMS: atom_id res chain seq x y z
N MET A 1 18.54 19.02 -4.02
CA MET A 1 18.50 17.94 -5.04
C MET A 1 18.07 16.67 -4.34
N THR A 2 16.91 16.11 -4.69
CA THR A 2 16.46 14.83 -4.15
C THR A 2 17.26 13.70 -4.80
N ALA A 3 17.86 12.82 -4.02
CA ALA A 3 18.62 11.70 -4.57
C ALA A 3 17.67 10.70 -5.27
N CYS A 4 17.98 10.34 -6.51
CA CYS A 4 17.29 9.25 -7.21
C CYS A 4 17.89 7.91 -6.78
N ARG A 5 17.05 6.97 -6.32
CA ARG A 5 17.47 5.61 -5.96
C ARG A 5 16.75 4.62 -6.87
N VAL A 6 17.54 3.77 -7.54
CA VAL A 6 17.03 2.66 -8.36
C VAL A 6 17.31 1.35 -7.64
N VAL A 7 16.31 0.48 -7.55
CA VAL A 7 16.43 -0.88 -7.01
C VAL A 7 15.94 -1.85 -8.07
N VAL A 8 16.79 -2.81 -8.43
CA VAL A 8 16.45 -3.86 -9.39
C VAL A 8 16.29 -5.17 -8.63
N VAL A 9 15.19 -5.86 -8.92
CA VAL A 9 14.84 -7.16 -8.32
C VAL A 9 14.52 -8.15 -9.43
N LYS A 10 14.53 -9.44 -9.08
CA LYS A 10 14.41 -10.54 -10.05
C LYS A 10 13.08 -10.54 -10.80
N ASP A 11 11.97 -10.36 -10.10
CA ASP A 11 10.61 -10.52 -10.62
C ASP A 11 9.59 -9.68 -9.84
N THR A 12 8.32 -9.79 -10.23
CA THR A 12 7.21 -9.04 -9.62
C THR A 12 6.92 -9.46 -8.18
N ALA A 13 7.19 -10.72 -7.81
CA ALA A 13 7.02 -11.18 -6.44
C ALA A 13 8.10 -10.58 -5.53
N ALA A 14 9.36 -10.59 -5.97
CA ALA A 14 10.46 -9.92 -5.29
C ALA A 14 10.22 -8.41 -5.18
N LEU A 15 9.61 -7.78 -6.20
CA LEU A 15 9.22 -6.37 -6.16
C LEU A 15 8.18 -6.08 -5.08
N ALA A 16 7.13 -6.89 -4.97
CA ALA A 16 6.10 -6.72 -3.94
C ALA A 16 6.70 -6.83 -2.53
N HIS A 17 7.60 -7.80 -2.30
CA HIS A 17 8.30 -7.96 -1.02
C HIS A 17 9.20 -6.76 -0.71
N ALA A 18 10.04 -6.33 -1.66
CA ALA A 18 10.90 -5.17 -1.46
C ALA A 18 10.12 -3.89 -1.16
N ALA A 19 8.98 -3.70 -1.83
CA ALA A 19 8.08 -2.58 -1.58
C ALA A 19 7.37 -2.68 -0.22
N ALA A 20 6.97 -3.88 0.22
CA ALA A 20 6.35 -4.10 1.52
C ALA A 20 7.33 -3.84 2.67
N GLU A 21 8.59 -4.30 2.54
CA GLU A 21 9.67 -3.99 3.49
C GLU A 21 9.93 -2.49 3.59
N LEU A 22 9.95 -1.78 2.45
CA LEU A 22 10.08 -0.33 2.44
C LEU A 22 8.90 0.35 3.12
N PHE A 23 7.67 -0.12 2.86
CA PHE A 23 6.46 0.41 3.48
C PHE A 23 6.51 0.28 5.00
N VAL A 24 6.80 -0.92 5.52
CA VAL A 24 6.93 -1.17 6.96
C VAL A 24 7.98 -0.25 7.58
N LYS A 25 9.15 -0.13 6.93
CA LYS A 25 10.21 0.76 7.41
C LYS A 25 9.74 2.21 7.47
N LEU A 26 9.08 2.72 6.44
CA LEU A 26 8.60 4.09 6.39
C LEU A 26 7.48 4.34 7.41
N ALA A 27 6.55 3.41 7.56
CA ALA A 27 5.49 3.48 8.56
C ALA A 27 6.09 3.60 9.97
N ALA A 28 7.04 2.73 10.32
CA ALA A 28 7.73 2.77 11.62
C ALA A 28 8.52 4.06 11.86
N GLN A 29 9.07 4.68 10.81
CA GLN A 29 9.85 5.92 10.90
C GLN A 29 9.01 7.19 10.99
N THR A 30 7.77 7.15 10.50
CA THR A 30 6.94 8.35 10.29
C THR A 30 5.70 8.40 11.17
N ALA A 31 5.10 7.25 11.47
CA ALA A 31 3.90 7.17 12.28
C ALA A 31 4.21 7.55 13.73
N SER A 32 3.44 8.49 14.27
CA SER A 32 3.50 8.90 15.68
C SER A 32 2.11 9.22 16.20
N ALA A 33 1.96 9.52 17.50
CA ALA A 33 0.65 9.83 18.09
C ALA A 33 0.00 11.10 17.51
N ARG A 34 0.78 12.00 16.91
CA ARG A 34 0.29 13.28 16.39
C ARG A 34 0.36 13.38 14.87
N ARG A 35 0.97 12.41 14.19
CA ARG A 35 1.22 12.44 12.75
C ARG A 35 1.05 11.04 12.17
N PRO A 36 -0.06 10.77 11.46
CA PRO A 36 -0.24 9.53 10.75
C PRO A 36 0.78 9.40 9.61
N PHE A 37 1.08 8.15 9.23
CA PHE A 37 1.78 7.85 7.99
C PHE A 37 0.80 7.98 6.82
N HIS A 38 1.02 8.97 5.96
CA HIS A 38 0.14 9.22 4.81
C HIS A 38 0.57 8.42 3.60
N VAL A 39 -0.38 7.72 2.98
CA VAL A 39 -0.14 6.83 1.84
C VAL A 39 -1.07 7.20 0.69
N LEU A 40 -0.49 7.53 -0.46
CA LEU A 40 -1.23 7.69 -1.71
C LEU A 40 -1.26 6.36 -2.46
N LEU A 41 -2.45 5.77 -2.54
CA LEU A 41 -2.73 4.53 -3.24
C LEU A 41 -2.85 4.76 -4.74
N ALA A 42 -2.42 3.75 -5.50
CA ALA A 42 -2.44 3.72 -6.95
C ALA A 42 -3.19 2.48 -7.45
N GLY A 43 -3.73 2.58 -8.65
CA GLY A 43 -4.33 1.45 -9.35
C GLY A 43 -3.33 0.47 -9.96
N GLY A 44 -3.85 -0.64 -10.49
CA GLY A 44 -3.10 -1.58 -11.32
C GLY A 44 -2.55 -2.80 -10.58
N ARG A 45 -1.83 -3.65 -11.33
CA ARG A 45 -1.41 -4.99 -10.86
C ARG A 45 -0.26 -4.94 -9.85
N THR A 46 0.71 -4.06 -10.05
CA THR A 46 1.87 -3.94 -9.16
C THR A 46 1.46 -3.48 -7.76
N PRO A 47 0.65 -2.39 -7.60
CA PRO A 47 0.15 -2.01 -6.27
C PRO A 47 -0.79 -3.05 -5.67
N LYS A 48 -1.65 -3.69 -6.47
CA LYS A 48 -2.53 -4.77 -5.98
C LYS A 48 -1.75 -5.90 -5.29
N ALA A 49 -0.62 -6.32 -5.87
CA ALA A 49 0.24 -7.35 -5.28
C ALA A 49 0.86 -6.89 -3.95
N LEU A 50 1.34 -5.64 -3.87
CA LEU A 50 1.84 -5.04 -2.64
C LEU A 50 0.75 -5.00 -1.55
N TYR A 51 -0.45 -4.54 -1.90
CA TYR A 51 -1.55 -4.39 -0.95
C TYR A 51 -2.00 -5.72 -0.36
N ALA A 52 -2.15 -6.76 -1.20
CA ALA A 52 -2.44 -8.10 -0.74
C ALA A 52 -1.34 -8.64 0.19
N LEU A 53 -0.07 -8.35 -0.10
CA LEU A 53 1.05 -8.75 0.73
C LEU A 53 1.05 -8.03 2.08
N LEU A 54 0.80 -6.72 2.10
CA LEU A 54 0.70 -5.91 3.32
C LEU A 54 -0.43 -6.38 4.24
N ALA A 55 -1.55 -6.81 3.68
CA ALA A 55 -2.68 -7.38 4.42
C ALA A 55 -2.45 -8.83 4.89
N SER A 56 -1.44 -9.52 4.35
CA SER A 56 -1.15 -10.92 4.69
C SER A 56 -0.63 -11.06 6.13
N GLY A 57 -0.74 -12.27 6.69
CA GLY A 57 -0.23 -12.57 8.03
C GLY A 57 1.27 -12.28 8.23
N ALA A 58 2.07 -12.27 7.15
CA ALA A 58 3.50 -11.98 7.23
C ALA A 58 3.82 -10.49 7.46
N TYR A 59 2.92 -9.57 7.09
CA TYR A 59 3.17 -8.13 7.15
C TYR A 59 2.15 -7.36 7.99
N ARG A 60 0.92 -7.85 8.12
CA ARG A 60 -0.16 -7.14 8.81
C ARG A 60 0.23 -6.70 10.21
N SER A 61 0.89 -7.55 10.99
CA SER A 61 1.30 -7.23 12.38
C SER A 61 2.49 -6.30 12.48
N ARG A 62 3.14 -5.96 11.36
CA ARG A 62 4.35 -5.12 11.31
C ARG A 62 4.04 -3.64 11.12
N VAL A 63 2.78 -3.28 10.93
CA VAL A 63 2.31 -1.90 10.72
C VAL A 63 1.19 -1.61 11.72
N ASP A 64 1.27 -0.46 12.37
CA ASP A 64 0.19 0.09 13.17
C ASP A 64 -0.80 0.81 12.23
N TRP A 65 -1.83 0.08 11.79
CA TRP A 65 -2.79 0.55 10.78
C TRP A 65 -3.67 1.70 11.26
N ASP A 66 -3.90 1.82 12.56
CA ASP A 66 -4.64 2.95 13.16
C ASP A 66 -3.91 4.29 12.96
N ARG A 67 -2.63 4.22 12.59
CA ARG A 67 -1.78 5.39 12.31
C ARG A 67 -1.49 5.56 10.83
N VAL A 68 -2.20 4.87 9.94
CA VAL A 68 -2.05 5.04 8.49
C VAL A 68 -3.27 5.78 7.93
N ALA A 69 -3.03 6.86 7.20
CA ALA A 69 -4.09 7.56 6.47
C ALA A 69 -3.93 7.32 4.97
N PHE A 70 -4.94 6.70 4.36
CA PHE A 70 -4.95 6.39 2.94
C PHE A 70 -5.65 7.47 2.13
N PHE A 71 -5.08 7.77 0.96
CA PHE A 71 -5.60 8.65 -0.06
C PHE A 71 -5.47 7.96 -1.41
N PHE A 72 -6.25 8.36 -2.42
CA PHE A 72 -6.07 7.88 -3.78
C PHE A 72 -5.37 8.94 -4.61
N GLY A 73 -4.29 8.57 -5.31
CA GLY A 73 -3.61 9.48 -6.24
C GLY A 73 -4.43 9.74 -7.50
N ASP A 74 -5.16 8.72 -7.96
CA ASP A 74 -6.11 8.77 -9.05
C ASP A 74 -7.29 7.83 -8.81
N GLU A 75 -8.43 8.09 -9.46
CA GLU A 75 -9.56 7.18 -9.51
C GLU A 75 -10.39 7.40 -10.78
N ARG A 76 -11.14 6.38 -11.18
CA ARG A 76 -12.03 6.34 -12.33
C ARG A 76 -13.40 6.83 -11.86
N ALA A 77 -14.04 7.67 -12.66
CA ALA A 77 -15.40 8.18 -12.38
C ALA A 77 -16.47 7.10 -12.65
N VAL A 78 -16.44 6.02 -11.86
CA VAL A 78 -17.34 4.86 -11.92
C VAL A 78 -17.85 4.53 -10.52
N PRO A 79 -18.95 3.75 -10.38
CA PRO A 79 -19.41 3.29 -9.07
C PRO A 79 -18.32 2.56 -8.25
N PRO A 80 -18.36 2.62 -6.91
CA PRO A 80 -17.32 2.04 -6.06
C PRO A 80 -17.15 0.51 -6.15
N ASP A 81 -18.14 -0.20 -6.67
CA ASP A 81 -18.13 -1.66 -6.90
C ASP A 81 -17.79 -2.02 -8.36
N HIS A 82 -17.56 -1.03 -9.21
CA HIS A 82 -17.20 -1.25 -10.60
C HIS A 82 -15.81 -1.91 -10.72
N PRO A 83 -15.61 -2.90 -11.62
CA PRO A 83 -14.33 -3.60 -11.76
C PRO A 83 -13.10 -2.72 -12.05
N GLN A 84 -13.31 -1.50 -12.56
CA GLN A 84 -12.24 -0.55 -12.86
C GLN A 84 -11.94 0.43 -11.72
N SER A 85 -12.68 0.39 -10.60
CA SER A 85 -12.42 1.27 -9.45
C SER A 85 -11.14 0.84 -8.72
N ASN A 86 -10.24 1.79 -8.50
CA ASN A 86 -9.08 1.62 -7.64
C ASN A 86 -9.51 1.39 -6.18
N TYR A 87 -10.56 2.08 -5.73
CA TYR A 87 -11.19 1.86 -4.42
C TYR A 87 -11.66 0.42 -4.27
N ARG A 88 -12.40 -0.12 -5.23
CA ARG A 88 -12.84 -1.52 -5.19
C ARG A 88 -11.66 -2.46 -4.95
N MET A 89 -10.61 -2.31 -5.78
CA MET A 89 -9.42 -3.15 -5.70
C MET A 89 -8.76 -3.04 -4.33
N ALA A 90 -8.50 -1.82 -3.84
CA ALA A 90 -7.90 -1.59 -2.54
C ALA A 90 -8.78 -2.13 -1.40
N ASN A 91 -10.09 -1.97 -1.49
CA ASN A 91 -11.04 -2.47 -0.52
C ASN A 91 -11.03 -4.00 -0.44
N GLU A 92 -10.96 -4.68 -1.58
CA GLU A 92 -10.90 -6.15 -1.66
C GLU A 92 -9.60 -6.73 -1.09
N VAL A 93 -8.44 -6.13 -1.40
CA VAL A 93 -7.13 -6.74 -1.08
C VAL A 93 -6.42 -6.11 0.11
N LEU A 94 -6.85 -4.94 0.59
CA LEU A 94 -6.23 -4.21 1.69
C LEU A 94 -7.22 -3.94 2.81
N PHE A 95 -8.23 -3.10 2.59
CA PHE A 95 -9.05 -2.57 3.68
C PHE A 95 -9.90 -3.65 4.36
N ARG A 96 -10.69 -4.42 3.61
CA ARG A 96 -11.49 -5.52 4.20
C ARG A 96 -10.62 -6.56 4.90
N PRO A 97 -9.49 -7.01 4.33
CA PRO A 97 -8.56 -7.84 5.05
C PRO A 97 -8.04 -7.22 6.35
N LEU A 98 -7.69 -5.93 6.38
CA LEU A 98 -7.13 -5.25 7.56
C LEU A 98 -8.13 -5.02 8.70
N GLY A 99 -9.44 -5.11 8.43
CA GLY A 99 -10.49 -4.85 9.41
C GLY A 99 -10.67 -3.36 9.69
#